data_AF-A0A1Q9T590-F1
#
_entry.id   AF-A0A1Q9T590-F1
#
_cell.length_a   1.000
_cell.length_b   1.000
_cell.length_c   1.000
_cell.angle_alpha   90.00
_cell.angle_beta   90.00
_cell.angle_gamma   90.00
#
_symmetry.space_group_name_H-M   'P 1'
#
loop_
_entity.id
_entity.type
_entity.pdbx_description
1 polymer ?
#
loop_
_entity_poly.entity_id
_entity_poly.type
_entity_poly.pdbx_seq_one_letter_code
_entity_poly.pdbx_strand_id
1 'polypeptide(L)'
;MVATLTLVVLGIDTLWSSRLGLVGVLGLQPVTAGRFYGQGNVGYGILLGSVLVLMAATLTWLTRRGAALAVALLGGGALVLGAAPQAGADFGSVPATAVVTGLVLLAALGVRWTPRSLLLVAGGAAVLAALAMVLDWLRGPERRTHLGAFVQAVLDGQAWGIVTRKLEQSVGILVSYPLSWLAVLALVGLAVLLVHRPAWSLPLWTHAGVAPVAAAAVVGMTVAWVLNDSGIAAVALCLAVLLPAGAVVLALSPEVAGGGATPHEPGPAADDRAAAPGR
;
A
#
# COMPACT_ATOMS: atom_id res chain seq x y z
N MET A 1 -3.73 -4.13 15.37
CA MET A 1 -2.76 -4.95 16.13
C MET A 1 -1.83 -5.72 15.19
N VAL A 2 -2.33 -6.59 14.31
CA VAL A 2 -1.49 -7.35 13.36
C VAL A 2 -0.59 -6.43 12.51
N ALA A 3 -1.15 -5.40 11.86
CA ALA A 3 -0.35 -4.45 11.07
C ALA A 3 0.74 -3.72 11.87
N THR A 4 0.47 -3.39 13.14
CA THR A 4 1.46 -2.80 14.05
C THR A 4 2.60 -3.78 14.32
N LEU A 5 2.26 -5.03 14.67
CA LEU A 5 3.23 -6.08 14.93
C LEU A 5 4.09 -6.33 13.68
N THR A 6 3.46 -6.47 12.51
CA THR A 6 4.14 -6.66 11.23
C THR A 6 5.10 -5.52 10.94
N LEU A 7 4.68 -4.26 11.12
CA LEU A 7 5.53 -3.09 10.90
C LEU A 7 6.74 -3.07 11.85
N VAL A 8 6.52 -3.35 13.14
CA VAL A 8 7.58 -3.38 14.15
C VAL A 8 8.57 -4.50 13.86
N VAL A 9 8.09 -5.71 13.58
CA VAL A 9 8.94 -6.88 13.29
C VAL A 9 9.77 -6.64 12.03
N LEU A 10 9.14 -6.20 10.94
CA LEU A 10 9.87 -5.92 9.69
C LEU A 10 10.83 -4.74 9.87
N GLY A 11 10.41 -3.65 10.52
CA GLY A 11 11.27 -2.49 10.75
C GLY A 11 12.52 -2.85 11.56
N ILE A 12 12.38 -3.63 12.63
CA ILE A 12 13.50 -4.11 13.44
C ILE A 12 14.39 -5.05 12.63
N ASP A 13 13.83 -6.02 11.91
CA ASP A 13 14.61 -6.95 11.09
C ASP A 13 15.43 -6.21 10.04
N THR A 14 14.81 -5.27 9.32
CA THR A 14 15.45 -4.51 8.25
C THR A 14 16.57 -3.62 8.75
N LEU A 15 16.44 -3.05 9.95
CA LEU A 15 17.52 -2.25 10.57
C LEU A 15 18.68 -3.11 11.08
N TRP A 16 18.44 -4.38 11.42
CA TRP A 16 19.44 -5.21 12.08
C TRP A 16 20.13 -6.21 11.15
N SER A 17 19.37 -7.00 10.40
CA SER A 17 19.90 -8.18 9.70
C SER A 17 19.25 -8.54 8.37
N SER A 18 18.03 -8.05 8.11
CA SER A 18 17.17 -8.45 6.99
C SER A 18 16.98 -9.98 6.84
N ARG A 19 17.16 -10.75 7.93
CA ARG A 19 17.17 -12.21 7.89
C ARG A 19 15.78 -12.80 7.70
N LEU A 20 14.74 -12.15 8.25
CA LEU A 20 13.36 -12.57 7.96
C LEU A 20 13.05 -12.41 6.47
N GLY A 21 13.58 -11.36 5.85
CA GLY A 21 13.60 -11.21 4.40
C GLY A 21 14.32 -12.35 3.67
N LEU A 22 15.47 -12.82 4.17
CA LEU A 22 16.27 -13.86 3.50
C LEU A 22 15.76 -15.30 3.66
N VAL A 23 15.03 -15.58 4.75
CA VAL A 23 14.62 -16.95 5.13
C VAL A 23 13.12 -17.17 4.96
N GLY A 24 12.33 -16.09 4.76
CA GLY A 24 10.88 -16.19 4.58
C GLY A 24 10.49 -16.85 3.25
N VAL A 25 9.41 -17.64 3.26
CA VAL A 25 8.83 -18.29 2.05
C VAL A 25 8.47 -17.27 0.97
N LEU A 26 8.02 -16.08 1.39
CA LEU A 26 7.73 -14.95 0.50
C LEU A 26 8.90 -14.00 0.34
N GLY A 27 9.99 -14.20 1.08
CA GLY A 27 11.12 -13.29 1.19
C GLY A 27 12.01 -13.23 -0.06
N LEU A 28 13.18 -12.62 0.10
CA LEU A 28 14.25 -12.65 -0.88
C LEU A 28 14.55 -14.11 -1.27
N GLN A 29 14.70 -14.34 -2.57
CA GLN A 29 15.11 -15.65 -3.11
C GLN A 29 16.61 -15.60 -3.46
N PRO A 30 17.52 -15.92 -2.52
CA PRO A 30 18.95 -15.99 -2.82
C PRO A 30 19.29 -17.12 -3.79
N VAL A 31 18.41 -18.14 -3.91
CA VAL A 31 18.57 -19.28 -4.83
C VAL A 31 18.52 -18.86 -6.31
N THR A 32 17.83 -17.77 -6.65
CA THR A 32 17.79 -17.19 -8.00
C THR A 32 18.73 -15.98 -8.15
N ALA A 33 19.65 -15.77 -7.20
CA ALA A 33 20.59 -14.64 -7.16
C ALA A 33 19.93 -13.24 -7.17
N GLY A 34 18.71 -13.10 -6.64
CA GLY A 34 17.97 -11.84 -6.66
C GLY A 34 18.55 -10.75 -5.73
N ARG A 35 18.79 -11.08 -4.45
CA ARG A 35 19.39 -10.16 -3.45
C ARG A 35 19.85 -10.91 -2.20
N PHE A 36 20.98 -10.48 -1.60
CA PHE A 36 21.59 -11.14 -0.42
C PHE A 36 21.53 -10.32 0.88
N TYR A 37 21.04 -9.07 0.84
CA TYR A 37 20.83 -8.20 1.99
C TYR A 37 19.83 -7.08 1.66
N GLY A 38 19.18 -6.52 2.68
CA GLY A 38 18.26 -5.38 2.56
C GLY A 38 16.80 -5.70 2.21
N GLN A 39 15.96 -4.67 2.18
CA GLN A 39 14.54 -4.75 1.86
C GLN A 39 14.35 -4.88 0.34
N GLY A 40 13.83 -6.02 -0.12
CA GLY A 40 13.36 -6.17 -1.51
C GLY A 40 11.92 -5.69 -1.70
N ASN A 41 11.44 -5.71 -2.95
CA ASN A 41 10.08 -5.32 -3.32
C ASN A 41 8.99 -6.05 -2.52
N VAL A 42 9.21 -7.32 -2.18
CA VAL A 42 8.31 -8.10 -1.31
C VAL A 42 8.20 -7.45 0.06
N GLY A 43 9.34 -7.27 0.76
CA GLY A 43 9.36 -6.69 2.10
C GLY A 43 8.77 -5.29 2.10
N TYR A 44 9.10 -4.50 1.08
CA TYR A 44 8.49 -3.18 0.87
C TYR A 44 6.97 -3.26 0.70
N GLY A 45 6.44 -4.18 -0.09
CA GLY A 45 5.00 -4.38 -0.26
C GLY A 45 4.28 -4.66 1.07
N ILE A 46 4.81 -5.57 1.89
CA ILE A 46 4.22 -5.90 3.21
C ILE A 46 4.29 -4.69 4.16
N LEU A 47 5.43 -3.98 4.18
CA LEU A 47 5.62 -2.78 4.98
C LEU A 47 4.64 -1.67 4.56
N LEU A 48 4.52 -1.42 3.26
CA LEU A 48 3.61 -0.43 2.70
C LEU A 48 2.16 -0.76 3.06
N GLY A 49 1.74 -2.03 2.86
CA GLY A 49 0.40 -2.48 3.24
C GLY A 49 0.12 -2.29 4.73
N SER A 50 1.09 -2.61 5.59
CA SER A 50 0.97 -2.44 7.05
C SER A 50 0.84 -0.95 7.43
N VAL A 51 1.66 -0.09 6.83
CA VAL A 51 1.61 1.36 7.03
C VAL A 51 0.27 1.93 6.57
N LEU A 52 -0.24 1.51 5.41
CA LEU A 52 -1.55 1.93 4.90
C LEU A 52 -2.68 1.53 5.85
N VAL A 53 -2.70 0.30 6.37
CA VAL A 53 -3.72 -0.12 7.37
C VAL A 53 -3.67 0.77 8.62
N LEU A 54 -2.48 1.08 9.12
CA LEU A 54 -2.32 1.97 10.27
C LEU A 54 -2.76 3.40 9.94
N MET A 55 -2.43 3.91 8.76
CA MET A 55 -2.89 5.21 8.29
C MET A 55 -4.42 5.27 8.23
N ALA A 56 -5.08 4.25 7.68
CA ALA A 56 -6.56 4.19 7.63
C ALA A 56 -7.17 4.20 9.04
N ALA A 57 -6.58 3.46 9.98
CA ALA A 57 -7.00 3.50 11.38
C ALA A 57 -6.79 4.91 11.98
N THR A 58 -5.64 5.55 11.73
CA THR A 58 -5.38 6.88 12.28
C THR A 58 -6.35 7.94 11.77
N LEU A 59 -6.70 7.91 10.48
CA LEU A 59 -7.70 8.82 9.89
C LEU A 59 -9.12 8.56 10.43
N THR A 60 -9.41 7.33 10.88
CA THR A 60 -10.73 6.94 11.38
C THR A 60 -10.91 7.30 12.85
N TRP A 61 -9.87 7.14 13.68
CA TRP A 61 -10.00 7.17 15.14
C TRP A 61 -9.33 8.37 15.82
N LEU A 62 -8.45 9.11 15.15
CA LEU A 62 -7.78 10.28 15.73
C LEU A 62 -8.41 11.59 15.28
N THR A 63 -8.16 12.64 16.05
CA THR A 63 -8.45 14.02 15.62
C THR A 63 -7.62 14.39 14.39
N ARG A 64 -8.07 15.38 13.63
CA ARG A 64 -7.37 15.87 12.42
C ARG A 64 -5.86 16.06 12.63
N ARG A 65 -5.46 16.74 13.71
CA ARG A 65 -4.05 17.00 14.03
C ARG A 65 -3.31 15.72 14.43
N GLY A 66 -3.94 14.86 15.22
CA GLY A 66 -3.37 13.57 15.63
C GLY A 66 -3.17 12.63 14.44
N ALA A 67 -4.14 12.55 13.54
CA ALA A 67 -4.06 11.77 12.30
C ALA A 67 -2.93 12.29 11.39
N ALA A 68 -2.84 13.60 11.16
CA ALA A 68 -1.78 14.19 10.34
C ALA A 68 -0.39 13.91 10.91
N LEU A 69 -0.21 14.04 12.23
CA LEU A 69 1.05 13.71 12.90
C LEU A 69 1.37 12.21 12.78
N ALA A 70 0.39 11.33 13.02
CA ALA A 70 0.59 9.89 12.92
C ALA A 70 0.97 9.47 11.49
N VAL A 71 0.30 10.02 10.47
CA VAL A 71 0.63 9.77 9.05
C VAL A 71 2.04 10.27 8.73
N ALA A 72 2.43 11.46 9.20
CA ALA A 72 3.76 11.99 9.00
C ALA A 72 4.84 11.11 9.66
N LEU A 73 4.59 10.60 10.87
CA LEU A 73 5.52 9.71 11.57
C LEU A 73 5.61 8.32 10.91
N LEU A 74 4.48 7.72 10.55
CA LEU A 74 4.42 6.41 9.89
C LEU A 74 5.08 6.47 8.51
N GLY A 75 4.70 7.45 7.69
CA GLY A 75 5.23 7.65 6.35
C GLY A 75 6.69 8.10 6.35
N GLY A 76 7.05 9.00 7.25
CA GLY A 76 8.44 9.43 7.46
C GLY A 76 9.34 8.29 7.91
N GLY A 77 8.88 7.46 8.86
CA GLY A 77 9.60 6.26 9.29
C GLY A 77 9.79 5.25 8.16
N ALA A 78 8.74 4.99 7.37
CA ALA A 78 8.82 4.13 6.20
C ALA A 78 9.78 4.67 5.13
N LEU A 79 9.79 5.99 4.90
CA LEU A 79 10.73 6.65 3.99
C LEU A 79 12.18 6.50 4.46
N VAL A 80 12.44 6.71 5.75
CA VAL A 80 13.78 6.54 6.33
C VAL A 80 14.24 5.10 6.17
N LEU A 81 13.36 4.12 6.43
CA LEU A 81 13.68 2.70 6.22
C LEU A 81 13.98 2.39 4.75
N GLY A 82 13.19 2.90 3.80
CA GLY A 82 13.41 2.66 2.37
C GLY A 82 14.65 3.35 1.80
N ALA A 83 15.05 4.48 2.37
CA ALA A 83 16.23 5.25 1.95
C ALA A 83 17.52 4.85 2.69
N ALA A 84 17.43 4.20 3.85
CA ALA A 84 18.58 3.83 4.67
C ALA A 84 19.48 2.82 3.94
N PRO A 85 20.78 3.11 3.74
CA PRO A 85 21.67 2.17 3.04
C PRO A 85 21.89 0.85 3.78
N GLN A 86 21.82 0.88 5.12
CA GLN A 86 21.86 -0.33 5.95
C GLN A 86 20.67 -1.25 5.70
N ALA A 87 19.52 -0.68 5.32
CA ALA A 87 18.30 -1.40 4.96
C ALA A 87 18.31 -1.87 3.49
N GLY A 88 19.41 -1.69 2.75
CA GLY A 88 19.49 -1.98 1.32
C GLY A 88 18.56 -1.09 0.50
N ALA A 89 18.84 0.21 0.57
CA ALA A 89 18.06 1.28 -0.02
C ALA A 89 17.45 0.90 -1.40
N ASP A 90 16.14 1.08 -1.51
CA ASP A 90 15.31 0.70 -2.65
C ASP A 90 14.78 1.96 -3.33
N PHE A 91 15.24 2.19 -4.56
CA PHE A 91 14.91 3.37 -5.35
C PHE A 91 13.41 3.60 -5.48
N GLY A 92 12.61 2.58 -5.83
CA GLY A 92 11.20 2.79 -6.12
C GLY A 92 10.36 2.94 -4.85
N SER A 93 10.85 2.42 -3.72
CA SER A 93 10.18 2.54 -2.42
C SER A 93 10.08 3.99 -1.93
N VAL A 94 11.11 4.81 -2.13
CA VAL A 94 11.17 6.20 -1.64
C VAL A 94 10.10 7.10 -2.29
N PRO A 95 10.05 7.28 -3.62
CA PRO A 95 9.03 8.10 -4.27
C PRO A 95 7.62 7.51 -4.07
N ALA A 96 7.44 6.19 -4.10
CA ALA A 96 6.13 5.58 -3.87
C ALA A 96 5.62 5.84 -2.45
N THR A 97 6.46 5.67 -1.43
CA THR A 97 6.10 5.95 -0.03
C THR A 97 5.85 7.45 0.18
N ALA A 98 6.64 8.33 -0.44
CA ALA A 98 6.44 9.77 -0.37
C ALA A 98 5.10 10.20 -0.98
N VAL A 99 4.74 9.64 -2.15
CA VAL A 99 3.44 9.90 -2.79
C VAL A 99 2.30 9.42 -1.90
N VAL A 100 2.34 8.18 -1.42
CA VAL A 100 1.31 7.64 -0.51
C VAL A 100 1.15 8.50 0.71
N THR A 101 2.27 8.79 1.38
CA THR A 101 2.30 9.60 2.61
C THR A 101 1.71 10.98 2.36
N GLY A 102 2.12 11.65 1.27
CA GLY A 102 1.61 12.96 0.89
C GLY A 102 0.10 12.95 0.61
N LEU A 103 -0.39 11.99 -0.17
CA LEU A 103 -1.81 11.86 -0.50
C LEU A 103 -2.68 11.62 0.74
N VAL A 104 -2.21 10.76 1.65
CA VAL A 104 -2.90 10.50 2.92
C VAL A 104 -2.81 11.70 3.86
N LEU A 105 -1.69 12.44 3.87
CA LEU A 105 -1.56 13.69 4.64
C LEU A 105 -2.53 14.76 4.15
N LEU A 106 -2.70 14.92 2.83
CA LEU A 106 -3.72 15.82 2.28
C LEU A 106 -5.10 15.45 2.79
N ALA A 107 -5.45 14.16 2.76
CA ALA A 107 -6.73 13.67 3.28
C ALA A 107 -6.87 13.92 4.79
N ALA A 108 -5.82 13.62 5.58
CA ALA A 108 -5.79 13.86 7.01
C ALA A 108 -5.97 15.35 7.34
N LEU A 109 -5.42 16.26 6.54
CA LEU A 109 -5.55 17.70 6.72
C LEU A 109 -6.87 18.27 6.17
N GLY A 110 -7.68 17.47 5.47
CA GLY A 110 -8.90 17.90 4.81
C GLY A 110 -8.66 18.71 3.52
N VAL A 111 -7.48 18.58 2.92
CA VAL A 111 -7.11 19.23 1.66
C VAL A 111 -7.55 18.36 0.49
N ARG A 112 -8.29 18.96 -0.46
CA ARG A 112 -8.79 18.25 -1.65
C ARG A 112 -7.65 17.90 -2.62
N TRP A 113 -7.79 16.77 -3.32
CA TRP A 113 -6.88 16.36 -4.38
C TRP A 113 -7.12 17.17 -5.65
N THR A 114 -6.52 18.35 -5.69
CA THR A 114 -6.51 19.23 -6.87
C THR A 114 -5.25 18.97 -7.70
N PRO A 115 -5.22 19.32 -9.00
CA PRO A 115 -4.00 19.19 -9.79
C PRO A 115 -2.78 19.87 -9.14
N ARG A 116 -2.98 21.02 -8.49
CA ARG A 116 -1.92 21.73 -7.75
C ARG A 116 -1.39 20.92 -6.57
N SER A 117 -2.27 20.38 -5.73
CA SER A 117 -1.83 19.59 -4.57
C SER A 117 -1.18 18.27 -5.00
N LEU A 118 -1.67 17.65 -6.07
CA LEU A 118 -1.07 16.44 -6.64
C LEU A 118 0.32 16.73 -7.22
N LEU A 119 0.49 17.86 -7.92
CA LEU A 119 1.80 18.31 -8.40
C LEU A 119 2.76 18.61 -7.25
N LEU A 120 2.29 19.19 -6.14
CA LEU A 120 3.12 19.41 -4.95
C LEU A 120 3.56 18.09 -4.31
N VAL A 121 2.66 17.10 -4.21
CA VAL A 121 3.01 15.77 -3.70
C VAL A 121 4.01 15.08 -4.64
N ALA A 122 3.77 15.09 -5.95
CA ALA A 122 4.67 14.50 -6.93
C ALA A 122 6.04 15.19 -6.95
N GLY A 123 6.07 16.51 -6.94
CA GLY A 123 7.30 17.31 -6.87
C GLY A 123 8.06 17.08 -5.56
N GLY A 124 7.35 17.05 -4.43
CA GLY A 124 7.95 16.71 -3.13
C GLY A 124 8.54 15.31 -3.10
N ALA A 125 7.83 14.31 -3.65
CA ALA A 125 8.33 12.94 -3.78
C ALA A 125 9.58 12.86 -4.67
N ALA A 126 9.60 13.59 -5.79
CA ALA A 126 10.76 13.68 -6.67
C ALA A 126 11.97 14.33 -5.99
N VAL A 127 11.75 15.43 -5.24
CA VAL A 127 12.81 16.09 -4.47
C VAL A 127 13.36 15.17 -3.38
N LEU A 128 12.51 14.46 -2.64
CA LEU A 128 12.95 13.51 -1.62
C LEU A 128 13.75 12.35 -2.21
N ALA A 129 13.30 11.81 -3.35
CA ALA A 129 14.03 10.76 -4.06
C ALA A 129 15.40 11.27 -4.55
N ALA A 130 15.44 12.45 -5.19
CA ALA A 130 16.68 13.06 -5.65
C ALA A 130 17.65 13.36 -4.49
N LEU A 131 17.13 13.86 -3.36
CA LEU A 131 17.92 14.10 -2.16
C LEU A 131 18.53 12.80 -1.63
N ALA A 132 17.72 11.73 -1.50
CA ALA A 132 18.22 10.42 -1.06
C ALA A 132 19.33 9.90 -1.99
N MET A 133 19.14 10.02 -3.31
CA MET A 133 20.12 9.63 -4.32
C MET A 133 21.43 10.43 -4.23
N VAL A 134 21.34 11.76 -4.10
CA VAL A 134 22.51 12.63 -4.01
C VAL A 134 23.26 12.39 -2.69
N LEU A 135 22.54 12.26 -1.57
CA LEU A 135 23.15 11.94 -0.27
C LEU A 135 23.87 10.59 -0.30
N ASP A 136 23.34 9.61 -1.02
CA ASP A 136 24.01 8.32 -1.22
C ASP A 136 25.22 8.44 -2.16
N TRP A 137 25.12 9.23 -3.24
CA TRP A 137 26.23 9.50 -4.15
C TRP A 137 27.41 10.19 -3.46
N LEU A 138 27.14 11.14 -2.56
CA LEU A 138 28.15 11.87 -1.79
C LEU A 138 28.97 10.99 -0.82
N ARG A 139 28.55 9.74 -0.56
CA ARG A 139 29.33 8.79 0.26
C ARG A 139 30.64 8.36 -0.39
N GLY A 140 30.75 8.57 -1.70
CA GLY A 140 31.90 8.25 -2.53
C GLY A 140 31.76 6.91 -3.27
N PRO A 141 32.63 6.65 -4.26
CA PRO A 141 32.50 5.52 -5.17
C PRO A 141 32.48 4.15 -4.48
N GLU A 142 33.22 4.00 -3.39
CA GLU A 142 33.40 2.74 -2.67
C GLU A 142 32.26 2.44 -1.69
N ARG A 143 31.44 3.45 -1.34
CA ARG A 143 30.43 3.35 -0.26
C ARG A 143 29.01 3.67 -0.68
N ARG A 144 28.81 4.14 -1.92
CA ARG A 144 27.48 4.41 -2.48
C ARG A 144 26.75 3.10 -2.78
N THR A 145 25.43 3.12 -2.59
CA THR A 145 24.55 2.03 -3.03
C THR A 145 24.19 2.19 -4.51
N HIS A 146 23.28 1.34 -4.99
CA HIS A 146 22.72 1.45 -6.34
C HIS A 146 22.03 2.79 -6.62
N LEU A 147 21.53 3.50 -5.59
CA LEU A 147 20.97 4.85 -5.73
C LEU A 147 22.02 5.86 -6.16
N GLY A 148 23.14 5.95 -5.43
CA GLY A 148 24.24 6.83 -5.79
C GLY A 148 24.95 6.39 -7.08
N ALA A 149 25.02 5.09 -7.37
CA ALA A 149 25.53 4.60 -8.64
C ALA A 149 24.64 5.03 -9.83
N PHE A 150 23.32 5.10 -9.64
CA PHE A 150 22.41 5.62 -10.67
C PHE A 150 22.65 7.12 -10.95
N VAL A 151 22.90 7.94 -9.91
CA VAL A 151 23.29 9.35 -10.11
C VAL A 151 24.54 9.44 -10.97
N GLN A 152 25.55 8.62 -10.68
CA GLN A 152 26.76 8.58 -11.50
C GLN A 152 26.46 8.20 -12.95
N ALA A 153 25.63 7.17 -13.18
CA ALA A 153 25.24 6.77 -14.53
C ALA A 153 24.45 7.86 -15.28
N VAL A 154 23.68 8.70 -14.57
CA VAL A 154 23.05 9.89 -15.17
C VAL A 154 24.09 10.91 -15.59
N LEU A 155 25.09 11.20 -14.74
CA LEU A 155 26.19 12.10 -15.07
C LEU A 155 27.04 11.59 -16.24
N ASP A 156 27.23 10.28 -16.31
CA ASP A 156 28.01 9.61 -17.36
C ASP A 156 27.20 9.39 -18.66
N GLY A 157 25.93 9.83 -18.70
CA GLY A 157 25.05 9.69 -19.88
C GLY A 157 24.53 8.26 -20.15
N GLN A 158 24.68 7.34 -19.20
CA GLN A 158 24.27 5.92 -19.31
C GLN A 158 22.89 5.61 -18.72
N ALA A 159 22.18 6.60 -18.18
CA ALA A 159 20.90 6.39 -17.52
C ALA A 159 19.84 5.70 -18.40
N TRP A 160 19.80 6.02 -19.70
CA TRP A 160 18.81 5.47 -20.62
C TRP A 160 18.90 3.94 -20.70
N GLY A 161 20.12 3.39 -20.83
CA GLY A 161 20.32 1.94 -20.89
C GLY A 161 19.94 1.21 -19.59
N ILE A 162 20.07 1.87 -18.44
CA ILE A 162 19.63 1.32 -17.15
C ILE A 162 18.10 1.27 -17.09
N VAL A 163 17.43 2.35 -17.52
CA VAL A 163 15.97 2.45 -17.51
C VAL A 163 15.35 1.44 -18.48
N THR A 164 15.85 1.33 -19.72
CA THR A 164 15.33 0.37 -20.70
C THR A 164 15.47 -1.07 -20.20
N ARG A 165 16.64 -1.44 -19.65
CA ARG A 165 16.86 -2.76 -19.07
C ARG A 165 15.92 -3.07 -17.90
N LYS A 166 15.69 -2.10 -17.01
CA LYS A 166 14.72 -2.26 -15.91
C LYS A 166 13.30 -2.47 -16.41
N LEU A 167 12.92 -1.75 -17.47
CA LEU A 167 11.60 -1.86 -18.07
C LEU A 167 11.42 -3.22 -18.76
N GLU A 168 12.42 -3.69 -19.50
CA GLU A 168 12.44 -5.03 -20.10
C GLU A 168 12.32 -6.13 -19.05
N GLN A 169 13.01 -6.01 -17.92
CA GLN A 169 12.88 -6.96 -16.80
C GLN A 169 11.47 -6.95 -16.22
N SER A 170 10.90 -5.76 -15.99
CA SER A 170 9.55 -5.61 -15.43
C SER A 170 8.48 -6.24 -16.35
N VAL A 171 8.58 -5.99 -17.66
CA VAL A 171 7.70 -6.59 -18.67
C VAL A 171 7.94 -8.08 -18.79
N GLY A 172 9.20 -8.52 -18.77
CA GLY A 172 9.58 -9.93 -18.78
C GLY A 172 8.93 -10.70 -17.64
N ILE A 173 8.93 -10.17 -16.42
CA ILE A 173 8.27 -10.81 -15.27
C ILE A 173 6.75 -10.95 -15.50
N LEU A 174 6.11 -9.93 -16.07
CA LEU A 174 4.68 -9.95 -16.34
C LEU A 174 4.30 -11.00 -17.38
N VAL A 175 5.14 -11.20 -18.40
CA VAL A 175 4.90 -12.17 -19.49
C VAL A 175 5.32 -13.58 -19.09
N SER A 176 6.47 -13.74 -18.45
CA SER A 176 7.04 -15.04 -18.11
C SER A 176 6.41 -15.71 -16.89
N TYR A 177 5.77 -14.93 -16.01
CA TYR A 177 5.09 -15.46 -14.81
C TYR A 177 3.61 -15.12 -14.83
N PRO A 178 2.73 -16.04 -15.29
CA PRO A 178 1.29 -15.79 -15.40
C PRO A 178 0.63 -15.36 -14.08
N LEU A 179 1.17 -15.80 -12.94
CA LEU A 179 0.67 -15.39 -11.62
C LEU A 179 0.79 -13.88 -11.36
N SER A 180 1.73 -13.18 -12.03
CA SER A 180 1.88 -11.72 -11.95
C SER A 180 0.60 -10.99 -12.34
N TRP A 181 -0.20 -11.56 -13.25
CA TRP A 181 -1.48 -10.99 -13.66
C TRP A 181 -2.52 -11.00 -12.54
N LEU A 182 -2.43 -11.91 -11.56
CA LEU A 182 -3.34 -11.89 -10.41
C LEU A 182 -3.15 -10.61 -9.58
N ALA A 183 -1.91 -10.13 -9.44
CA ALA A 183 -1.63 -8.88 -8.75
C ALA A 183 -2.17 -7.67 -9.53
N VAL A 184 -2.04 -7.68 -10.86
CA VAL A 184 -2.64 -6.65 -11.74
C VAL A 184 -4.16 -6.65 -11.61
N LEU A 185 -4.80 -7.82 -11.72
CA LEU A 185 -6.25 -7.97 -11.61
C LEU A 185 -6.74 -7.54 -10.23
N ALA A 186 -6.03 -7.88 -9.15
CA ALA A 186 -6.37 -7.46 -7.80
C ALA A 186 -6.21 -5.95 -7.60
N LEU A 187 -5.18 -5.33 -8.18
CA LEU A 187 -5.00 -3.87 -8.17
C LEU A 187 -6.14 -3.16 -8.92
N VAL A 188 -6.48 -3.65 -10.11
CA VAL A 188 -7.63 -3.14 -10.90
C VAL A 188 -8.93 -3.38 -10.14
N GLY A 189 -9.10 -4.55 -9.53
CA GLY A 189 -10.26 -4.89 -8.70
C GLY A 189 -10.43 -3.93 -7.52
N LEU A 190 -9.35 -3.56 -6.84
CA LEU A 190 -9.37 -2.55 -5.78
C LEU A 190 -9.77 -1.17 -6.31
N ALA A 191 -9.27 -0.76 -7.48
CA ALA A 191 -9.64 0.50 -8.11
C ALA A 191 -11.12 0.52 -8.53
N VAL A 192 -11.61 -0.57 -9.12
CA VAL A 192 -13.03 -0.75 -9.48
C VAL A 192 -13.91 -0.71 -8.24
N LEU A 193 -13.52 -1.41 -7.17
CA LEU A 193 -14.22 -1.45 -5.88
C LEU A 193 -14.31 -0.05 -5.26
N LEU A 194 -13.24 0.73 -5.30
CA LEU A 194 -13.18 2.11 -4.81
C LEU A 194 -14.18 3.04 -5.53
N VAL A 195 -14.35 2.85 -6.84
CA VAL A 195 -15.23 3.68 -7.70
C VAL A 195 -16.68 3.24 -7.59
N HIS A 196 -16.97 1.94 -7.71
CA HIS A 196 -18.34 1.45 -7.85
C HIS A 196 -19.03 1.17 -6.53
N ARG A 197 -18.28 0.86 -5.47
CA ARG A 197 -18.78 0.62 -4.10
C ARG A 197 -20.08 -0.21 -4.05
N PRO A 198 -20.06 -1.45 -4.58
CA PRO A 198 -21.22 -2.35 -4.52
C PRO A 198 -21.74 -2.51 -3.09
N ALA A 199 -23.03 -2.85 -2.94
CA ALA A 199 -23.73 -2.87 -1.65
C ALA A 199 -22.98 -3.65 -0.55
N TRP A 200 -22.40 -4.80 -0.87
CA TRP A 200 -21.63 -5.62 0.08
C TRP A 200 -20.40 -4.91 0.66
N SER A 201 -19.86 -3.91 -0.06
CA SER A 201 -18.67 -3.16 0.34
C SER A 201 -18.99 -1.90 1.14
N LEU A 202 -20.27 -1.50 1.24
CA LEU A 202 -20.70 -0.28 1.93
C LEU A 202 -20.17 -0.15 3.36
N PRO A 203 -20.11 -1.22 4.18
CA PRO A 203 -19.59 -1.12 5.53
C PRO A 203 -18.13 -0.64 5.58
N LEU A 204 -17.28 -0.99 4.59
CA LEU A 204 -15.90 -0.49 4.52
C LEU A 204 -15.82 1.03 4.47
N TRP A 205 -16.73 1.63 3.69
CA TRP A 205 -16.68 3.06 3.37
C TRP A 205 -17.26 3.94 4.49
N THR A 206 -17.87 3.34 5.51
CA THR A 206 -18.31 4.05 6.72
C THR A 206 -17.12 4.55 7.56
N HIS A 207 -15.98 3.89 7.45
CA HIS A 207 -14.74 4.29 8.12
C HIS A 207 -14.02 5.38 7.31
N ALA A 208 -13.95 6.58 7.87
CA ALA A 208 -13.45 7.79 7.19
C ALA A 208 -12.04 7.63 6.58
N GLY A 209 -11.18 6.79 7.18
CA GLY A 209 -9.84 6.56 6.67
C GLY A 209 -9.73 5.59 5.49
N VAL A 210 -10.73 4.73 5.24
CA VAL A 210 -10.60 3.63 4.26
C VAL A 210 -10.57 4.15 2.83
N ALA A 211 -11.51 5.02 2.44
CA ALA A 211 -11.56 5.58 1.08
C ALA A 211 -10.30 6.37 0.67
N PRO A 212 -9.81 7.36 1.44
CA PRO A 212 -8.62 8.13 1.05
C PRO A 212 -7.35 7.27 1.04
N VAL A 213 -7.23 6.31 1.95
CA VAL A 213 -6.07 5.41 1.99
C VAL A 213 -6.11 4.40 0.85
N ALA A 214 -7.27 3.84 0.50
CA ALA A 214 -7.41 2.96 -0.67
C ALA A 214 -7.06 3.69 -1.97
N ALA A 215 -7.50 4.94 -2.12
CA ALA A 215 -7.12 5.78 -3.25
C ALA A 215 -5.60 6.01 -3.30
N ALA A 216 -4.98 6.37 -2.17
CA ALA A 216 -3.54 6.57 -2.08
C ALA A 216 -2.76 5.28 -2.34
N ALA A 217 -3.28 4.13 -1.88
CA ALA A 217 -2.70 2.81 -2.09
C ALA A 217 -2.67 2.43 -3.56
N VAL A 218 -3.74 2.67 -4.33
CA VAL A 218 -3.78 2.40 -5.77
C VAL A 218 -2.69 3.21 -6.48
N VAL A 219 -2.61 4.52 -6.20
CA VAL A 219 -1.57 5.39 -6.79
C VAL A 219 -0.17 4.94 -6.37
N GLY A 220 0.05 4.71 -5.08
CA GLY A 220 1.33 4.28 -4.52
C GLY A 220 1.83 2.95 -5.07
N MET A 221 0.95 1.95 -5.15
CA MET A 221 1.26 0.65 -5.77
C MET A 221 1.60 0.80 -7.25
N THR A 222 0.92 1.70 -7.96
CA THR A 222 1.23 1.98 -9.37
C THR A 222 2.60 2.62 -9.52
N VAL A 223 2.92 3.62 -8.69
CA VAL A 223 4.24 4.26 -8.67
C VAL A 223 5.33 3.24 -8.29
N ALA A 224 5.08 2.41 -7.28
CA ALA A 224 6.00 1.34 -6.88
C ALA A 224 6.22 0.31 -7.99
N TRP A 225 5.17 -0.02 -8.74
CA TRP A 225 5.28 -0.96 -9.86
C TRP A 225 6.14 -0.38 -10.98
N VAL A 226 5.90 0.87 -11.37
CA VAL A 226 6.59 1.52 -12.49
C VAL A 226 8.08 1.77 -12.19
N LEU A 227 8.41 2.11 -10.94
CA LEU A 227 9.77 2.53 -10.58
C LEU A 227 10.69 1.38 -10.17
N ASN A 228 10.15 0.18 -9.96
CA ASN A 228 10.90 -1.00 -9.55
C ASN A 228 10.96 -2.06 -10.65
N ASP A 229 12.11 -2.71 -10.75
CA ASP A 229 12.41 -3.82 -11.66
C ASP A 229 11.47 -5.04 -11.50
N SER A 230 11.09 -5.35 -10.26
CA SER A 230 10.13 -6.38 -9.88
C SER A 230 8.98 -5.79 -9.06
N GLY A 231 8.56 -4.57 -9.42
CA GLY A 231 7.57 -3.81 -8.66
C GLY A 231 6.21 -4.50 -8.52
N ILE A 232 5.85 -5.42 -9.43
CA ILE A 232 4.61 -6.20 -9.32
C ILE A 232 4.58 -7.08 -8.06
N ALA A 233 5.73 -7.51 -7.56
CA ALA A 233 5.82 -8.23 -6.28
C ALA A 233 5.43 -7.31 -5.12
N ALA A 234 5.87 -6.04 -5.13
CA ALA A 234 5.47 -5.07 -4.11
C ALA A 234 3.95 -4.84 -4.11
N VAL A 235 3.35 -4.76 -5.31
CA VAL A 235 1.89 -4.65 -5.46
C VAL A 235 1.20 -5.88 -4.86
N ALA A 236 1.61 -7.08 -5.26
CA ALA A 236 1.01 -8.33 -4.79
C ALA A 236 1.04 -8.43 -3.25
N LEU A 237 2.17 -8.13 -2.64
CA LEU A 237 2.34 -8.24 -1.20
C LEU A 237 1.64 -7.12 -0.42
N CYS A 238 1.57 -5.91 -0.98
CA CYS A 238 0.75 -4.85 -0.41
C CYS A 238 -0.73 -5.25 -0.39
N LEU A 239 -1.24 -5.79 -1.50
CA LEU A 239 -2.62 -6.32 -1.59
C LEU A 239 -2.86 -7.50 -0.66
N ALA A 240 -1.88 -8.38 -0.48
CA ALA A 240 -1.95 -9.50 0.46
C ALA A 240 -2.11 -9.04 1.93
N VAL A 241 -1.74 -7.80 2.25
CA VAL A 241 -2.01 -7.19 3.57
C VAL A 241 -3.35 -6.43 3.57
N LEU A 242 -3.64 -5.66 2.52
CA LEU A 242 -4.83 -4.80 2.45
C LEU A 242 -6.13 -5.60 2.33
N LEU A 243 -6.17 -6.65 1.50
CA LEU A 243 -7.38 -7.40 1.23
C LEU A 243 -7.88 -8.15 2.47
N PRO A 244 -7.04 -8.89 3.23
CA PRO A 244 -7.49 -9.51 4.47
C PRO A 244 -7.90 -8.47 5.53
N ALA A 245 -7.20 -7.33 5.62
CA ALA A 245 -7.60 -6.26 6.54
C ALA A 245 -9.00 -5.73 6.21
N GLY A 246 -9.30 -5.50 4.93
CA GLY A 246 -10.66 -5.13 4.48
C GLY A 246 -11.69 -6.23 4.76
N ALA A 247 -11.36 -7.49 4.50
CA ALA A 247 -12.24 -8.63 4.78
C ALA A 247 -12.58 -8.72 6.28
N VAL A 248 -11.62 -8.48 7.18
CA VAL A 248 -11.86 -8.42 8.63
C VAL A 248 -12.81 -7.28 8.99
N VAL A 249 -12.64 -6.08 8.41
CA VAL A 249 -13.55 -4.96 8.65
C VAL A 249 -14.99 -5.30 8.20
N LEU A 250 -15.14 -5.95 7.05
CA LEU A 250 -16.43 -6.42 6.56
C LEU A 250 -17.04 -7.50 7.46
N ALA A 251 -16.26 -8.48 7.88
CA ALA A 251 -16.73 -9.57 8.74
C ALA A 251 -17.17 -9.09 10.13
N LEU A 252 -16.56 -8.02 10.64
CA LEU A 252 -16.92 -7.41 11.92
C LEU A 252 -18.04 -6.37 11.79
N SER A 253 -18.52 -6.09 10.58
CA SER A 253 -19.61 -5.16 10.35
C SER A 253 -20.97 -5.85 10.54
N PRO A 254 -21.85 -5.33 11.42
CA PRO A 254 -23.08 -6.02 11.82
C PRO A 254 -24.08 -6.27 10.68
N GLU A 255 -24.02 -5.52 9.58
CA GLU A 255 -24.91 -5.67 8.42
C GLU A 255 -24.70 -6.99 7.65
N VAL A 256 -23.49 -7.57 7.66
CA VAL A 256 -23.21 -8.85 6.96
C VAL A 256 -23.70 -10.06 7.78
N ALA A 257 -23.78 -9.91 9.11
CA ALA A 257 -24.25 -10.96 10.01
C ALA A 257 -25.78 -11.13 10.02
N GLY A 258 -26.53 -10.12 9.57
CA GLY A 258 -28.01 -10.11 9.58
C GLY A 258 -28.70 -10.77 8.39
N GLY A 259 -27.97 -11.20 7.35
CA GLY A 259 -28.54 -11.82 6.15
C GLY A 259 -29.10 -13.25 6.33
N GLY A 260 -29.00 -13.81 7.54
CA GLY A 260 -29.53 -15.12 7.92
C GLY A 260 -30.72 -15.03 8.87
N ALA A 261 -31.67 -14.11 8.65
CA ALA A 261 -32.90 -14.05 9.43
C ALA A 261 -33.98 -14.99 8.84
N THR A 262 -34.12 -16.15 9.51
CA THR A 262 -35.28 -17.05 9.67
C THR A 262 -36.54 -16.83 8.80
N PRO A 263 -37.14 -17.90 8.21
CA PRO A 263 -38.43 -17.80 7.52
C PRO A 263 -39.50 -17.20 8.43
N HIS A 264 -40.14 -16.14 7.95
CA HIS A 264 -41.26 -15.50 8.62
C HIS A 264 -42.44 -16.49 8.63
N GLU A 265 -42.79 -17.05 9.79
CA GLU A 265 -44.06 -17.77 9.96
C GLU A 265 -45.21 -16.76 9.76
N PRO A 266 -46.16 -17.03 8.85
CA PRO A 266 -47.32 -16.18 8.70
C PRO A 266 -48.25 -16.34 9.91
N GLY A 267 -48.49 -15.24 10.62
CA GLY A 267 -49.45 -15.18 11.73
C GLY A 267 -50.89 -15.46 11.30
N PRO A 268 -51.77 -15.91 12.22
CA PRO A 268 -53.09 -16.40 11.86
C PRO A 268 -54.00 -15.25 11.42
N ALA A 269 -54.70 -15.48 10.30
CA ALA A 269 -55.69 -14.57 9.75
C ALA A 269 -56.82 -14.31 10.77
N ALA A 270 -57.12 -13.04 11.03
CA ALA A 270 -58.29 -12.63 11.78
C ALA A 270 -59.55 -12.98 10.97
N ASP A 271 -60.39 -13.83 11.56
CA ASP A 271 -61.71 -14.23 11.05
C ASP A 271 -62.71 -13.10 11.34
N ASP A 272 -63.13 -12.40 10.28
CA ASP A 272 -64.08 -11.29 10.35
C ASP A 272 -65.51 -11.85 10.22
N ARG A 273 -66.06 -12.35 11.35
CA ARG A 273 -67.46 -12.77 11.46
C ARG A 273 -68.05 -12.48 12.83
N ALA A 274 -68.78 -11.37 12.95
CA ALA A 274 -69.93 -11.12 13.85
C ALA A 274 -70.18 -9.59 13.88
N ALA A 275 -71.38 -9.02 13.87
CA ALA A 275 -72.74 -9.50 13.92
C ALA A 275 -73.66 -8.36 13.44
N ALA A 276 -74.79 -8.71 12.81
CA ALA A 276 -75.91 -7.80 12.64
C ALA A 276 -76.54 -7.44 13.99
N PRO A 277 -77.31 -6.34 14.07
CA PRO A 277 -78.58 -6.44 14.77
C PRO A 277 -79.72 -5.88 13.93
N GLY A 278 -80.79 -6.67 13.84
CA GLY A 278 -82.09 -6.19 13.38
C GLY A 278 -82.82 -5.42 14.49
N ARG A 279 -83.55 -4.39 14.07
CA ARG A 279 -84.97 -4.16 14.34
C ARG A 279 -85.48 -3.03 13.45
#